data_AF-A0A427XSS8-F1
#
_entry.id   AF-A0A427XSS8-F1
#
_cell.length_a   1.000
_cell.length_b   1.000
_cell.length_c   1.000
_cell.angle_alpha   90.00
_cell.angle_beta   90.00
_cell.angle_gamma   90.00
#
_symmetry.space_group_name_H-M   'P 1'
#
loop_
_entity.id
_entity.type
_entity.pdbx_description
1 polymer ?
#
loop_
_entity_poly.entity_id
_entity_poly.type
_entity_poly.pdbx_seq_one_letter_code
_entity_poly.pdbx_strand_id
1 'polypeptide(L)'
;MLSSHLAFALLSAMAMASPVPQKRAETTCTDINHCEFKGCWTEMDGQSWCSPDDGNTASTFSLNEILFDTGMDLKKRKAYTEGIPSSLVLEAIGRSPTFTGGAEGTGSILNTMSLLAKLSATHAIEMRNVISWGVEIGVESDRSVTSSFYYTGEGSAKNGKIVFSASNVLDGSQEQSMGFVAHEMGHAVFDHGGYSADLQNSLSGQGDLANQDIYGNLAGMVNEPFAGIFAQRSTLYQHIDNPDKSKCYWNRLVWSWDVNSLFRTPDEGYWKYYGLHNPKSYEGFQPLLDIGVNVLLPRLAEEYGLTNDPYLRAGIEAYVSKDAECKD
;
A
#
# COMPACT_ATOMS: atom_id res chain seq x y z
N MET A 1 1.58 57.99 43.59
CA MET A 1 1.21 57.73 42.18
C MET A 1 2.48 57.62 41.36
N LEU A 2 3.08 56.43 41.28
CA LEU A 2 4.32 56.14 40.55
C LEU A 2 4.52 54.62 40.54
N SER A 3 3.73 53.88 39.76
CA SER A 3 3.93 52.43 39.55
C SER A 3 2.88 51.86 38.58
N SER A 4 2.97 52.15 37.29
CA SER A 4 2.14 51.44 36.30
C SER A 4 2.66 51.45 34.85
N HIS A 5 3.80 52.07 34.54
CA HIS A 5 4.30 52.13 33.15
C HIS A 5 5.60 51.37 32.89
N LEU A 6 6.22 50.77 33.93
CA LEU A 6 7.42 49.94 33.75
C LEU A 6 7.11 48.45 33.51
N ALA A 7 5.92 47.98 33.86
CA ALA A 7 5.56 46.55 33.74
C ALA A 7 5.11 46.15 32.33
N PHE A 8 4.67 47.09 31.48
CA PHE A 8 4.23 46.80 30.11
C PHE A 8 5.36 46.85 29.06
N ALA A 9 6.52 47.38 29.41
CA ALA A 9 7.69 47.42 28.52
C ALA A 9 8.56 46.15 28.61
N LEU A 10 8.45 45.38 29.70
CA LEU A 10 9.23 44.15 29.92
C LEU A 10 8.54 42.86 29.42
N LEU A 11 7.22 42.87 29.21
CA LEU A 11 6.48 41.72 28.67
C LEU A 11 6.47 41.67 27.13
N SER A 12 6.77 42.78 26.44
CA SER A 12 6.87 42.83 24.97
C SER A 12 8.29 42.54 24.45
N ALA A 13 9.27 42.35 25.33
CA ALA A 13 10.68 42.10 24.97
C ALA A 13 11.07 40.60 24.96
N MET A 14 10.19 39.69 25.42
CA MET A 14 10.44 38.24 25.39
C MET A 14 9.80 37.52 24.19
N ALA A 15 9.18 38.24 23.25
CA ALA A 15 8.48 37.66 22.11
C ALA A 15 9.18 37.85 20.74
N MET A 16 10.44 38.32 20.72
CA MET A 16 11.22 38.38 19.48
C MET A 16 12.65 37.86 19.69
N ALA A 17 12.78 36.64 20.22
CA ALA A 17 13.76 35.76 19.61
C ALA A 17 13.21 35.49 18.22
N SER A 18 13.79 36.10 17.18
CA SER A 18 13.44 35.79 15.80
C SER A 18 13.41 34.26 15.68
N PRO A 19 12.26 33.63 15.41
CA PRO A 19 12.28 32.20 15.14
C PRO A 19 13.25 32.05 13.98
N VAL A 20 14.34 31.31 14.22
CA VAL A 20 15.26 30.97 13.14
C VAL A 20 14.37 30.41 12.03
N PRO A 21 14.40 30.98 10.81
CA PRO A 21 13.49 30.54 9.77
C PRO A 21 13.63 29.03 9.61
N GLN A 22 12.57 28.30 9.96
CA GLN A 22 12.59 26.84 9.89
C GLN A 22 12.86 26.44 8.44
N LYS A 23 13.88 25.60 8.25
CA LYS A 23 14.23 25.15 6.91
C LYS A 23 13.21 24.11 6.44
N ARG A 24 12.83 24.18 5.16
CA ARG A 24 12.08 23.10 4.52
C ARG A 24 12.90 21.81 4.56
N ALA A 25 12.20 20.70 4.70
CA ALA A 25 12.77 19.36 4.64
C ALA A 25 13.59 19.16 3.35
N GLU A 26 14.82 18.71 3.53
CA GLU A 26 15.74 18.31 2.48
C GLU A 26 16.44 17.03 2.91
N THR A 27 16.43 16.02 2.04
CA THR A 27 17.19 14.79 2.24
C THR A 27 18.23 14.63 1.17
N THR A 28 19.44 14.23 1.57
CA THR A 28 20.48 13.77 0.66
C THR A 28 21.03 12.43 1.12
N CYS A 29 21.44 11.58 0.19
CA CYS A 29 22.06 10.29 0.50
C CYS A 29 23.29 10.09 -0.37
N THR A 30 24.39 9.64 0.23
CA THR A 30 25.57 9.18 -0.52
C THR A 30 25.47 7.70 -0.86
N ASP A 31 24.83 6.90 0.00
CA ASP A 31 24.45 5.51 -0.22
C ASP A 31 23.25 5.12 0.67
N ILE A 32 22.83 3.85 0.63
CA ILE A 32 21.65 3.37 1.39
C ILE A 32 21.83 3.41 2.93
N ASN A 33 23.05 3.51 3.43
CA ASN A 33 23.39 3.53 4.85
C ASN A 33 23.76 4.93 5.35
N HIS A 34 24.02 5.87 4.44
CA HIS A 34 24.47 7.22 4.77
C HIS A 34 23.57 8.26 4.09
N CYS A 35 22.49 8.62 4.79
CA CYS A 35 21.62 9.72 4.44
C CYS A 35 21.65 10.82 5.50
N GLU A 36 21.40 12.04 5.07
CA GLU A 36 21.26 13.23 5.90
C GLU A 36 19.90 13.87 5.64
N PHE A 37 19.15 14.12 6.71
CA PHE A 37 17.90 14.86 6.68
C PHE A 37 18.10 16.20 7.38
N LYS A 38 17.67 17.29 6.74
CA LYS A 38 17.69 18.65 7.29
C LYS A 38 16.36 19.36 7.06
N GLY A 39 15.68 19.80 8.12
CA GLY A 39 14.47 20.61 8.05
C GLY A 39 13.38 20.16 9.03
N CYS A 40 12.16 20.65 8.83
CA CYS A 40 11.01 20.33 9.67
C CYS A 40 9.85 19.75 8.87
N TRP A 41 8.99 18.97 9.53
CA TRP A 41 7.70 18.52 9.01
C TRP A 41 6.65 18.50 10.13
N THR A 42 5.40 18.24 9.76
CA THR A 42 4.30 18.01 10.69
C THR A 42 3.75 16.60 10.47
N GLU A 43 3.69 15.80 11.54
CA GLU A 43 3.15 14.45 11.57
C GLU A 43 1.63 14.47 11.29
N MET A 44 1.04 13.29 11.04
CA MET A 44 -0.40 13.22 10.75
C MET A 44 -1.28 13.68 11.91
N ASP A 45 -0.80 13.60 13.16
CA ASP A 45 -1.52 14.02 14.36
C ASP A 45 -1.39 15.53 14.66
N GLY A 46 -0.63 16.27 13.83
CA GLY A 46 -0.40 17.70 13.98
C GLY A 46 0.83 18.07 14.80
N GLN A 47 1.58 17.10 15.35
CA GLN A 47 2.85 17.38 16.01
C GLN A 47 3.92 17.78 14.98
N SER A 48 4.66 18.85 15.26
CA SER A 48 5.76 19.30 14.41
C SER A 48 7.09 18.77 14.93
N TRP A 49 7.93 18.30 14.01
CA TRP A 49 9.28 17.81 14.31
C TRP A 49 10.31 18.48 13.40
N CYS A 50 11.50 18.73 13.93
CA CYS A 50 12.63 19.32 13.21
C CYS A 50 13.92 18.52 13.43
N SER A 51 14.76 18.40 12.38
CA SER A 51 16.10 17.83 12.49
C SER A 51 17.00 18.74 13.31
N PRO A 52 17.77 18.19 14.25
CA PRO A 52 17.80 18.59 15.67
C PRO A 52 17.30 20.00 15.99
N ASP A 53 16.27 20.08 16.84
CA ASP A 53 15.61 21.23 17.51
C ASP A 53 15.16 22.43 16.65
N ASP A 54 15.84 22.76 15.55
CA ASP A 54 15.61 23.97 14.76
C ASP A 54 15.52 23.75 13.24
N GLY A 55 15.77 22.53 12.76
CA GLY A 55 15.72 22.15 11.33
C GLY A 55 16.98 22.57 10.55
N ASN A 56 17.98 23.15 11.21
CA ASN A 56 19.20 23.65 10.57
C ASN A 56 20.38 22.69 10.67
N THR A 57 20.33 21.76 11.61
CA THR A 57 21.36 20.72 11.75
C THR A 57 20.86 19.47 11.04
N ALA A 58 21.75 18.79 10.32
CA ALA A 58 21.42 17.53 9.67
C ALA A 58 21.38 16.39 10.71
N SER A 59 20.39 15.51 10.62
CA SER A 59 20.38 14.20 11.28
C SER A 59 20.76 13.11 10.29
N THR A 60 21.64 12.20 10.67
CA THR A 60 22.03 11.05 9.84
C THR A 60 21.11 9.85 10.06
N PHE A 61 20.86 9.07 9.01
CA PHE A 61 20.04 7.86 9.08
C PHE A 61 20.38 6.87 7.95
N SER A 62 19.94 5.60 8.07
CA SER A 62 19.96 4.64 6.96
C SER A 62 18.61 4.62 6.23
N LEU A 63 18.64 4.61 4.89
CA LEU A 63 17.44 4.47 4.07
C LEU A 63 16.64 3.20 4.41
N ASN A 64 17.31 2.11 4.79
CA ASN A 64 16.63 0.88 5.21
C ASN A 64 15.81 1.07 6.49
N GLU A 65 16.33 1.83 7.45
CA GLU A 65 15.60 2.11 8.68
C GLU A 65 14.33 2.93 8.38
N ILE A 66 14.40 3.88 7.44
CA ILE A 66 13.23 4.67 7.05
C ILE A 66 12.23 3.84 6.24
N LEU A 67 12.68 3.14 5.20
CA LEU A 67 11.79 2.43 4.29
C LEU A 67 11.08 1.25 4.96
N PHE A 68 11.66 0.63 5.98
CA PHE A 68 11.10 -0.58 6.59
C PHE A 68 10.57 -0.39 8.02
N ASP A 69 10.62 0.83 8.57
CA ASP A 69 10.02 1.14 9.87
C ASP A 69 8.48 1.25 9.75
N THR A 70 7.80 0.19 10.14
CA THR A 70 6.33 0.09 10.20
C THR A 70 5.69 0.99 11.25
N GLY A 71 6.46 1.48 12.23
CA GLY A 71 5.99 2.43 13.23
C GLY A 71 6.12 3.90 12.81
N MET A 72 6.75 4.17 11.67
CA MET A 72 6.99 5.53 11.20
C MET A 72 5.72 6.17 10.62
N ASP A 73 5.43 7.40 11.07
CA ASP A 73 4.41 8.25 10.46
C ASP A 73 4.66 8.45 8.95
N LEU A 74 3.59 8.39 8.16
CA LEU A 74 3.67 8.45 6.70
C LEU A 74 4.15 9.83 6.18
N LYS A 75 3.80 10.95 6.84
CA LYS A 75 4.30 12.28 6.47
C LYS A 75 5.78 12.42 6.81
N LYS A 76 6.18 11.88 7.97
CA LYS A 76 7.58 11.78 8.37
C LYS A 76 8.39 11.02 7.32
N ARG A 77 7.96 9.81 6.96
CA ARG A 77 8.59 9.00 5.90
C ARG A 77 8.69 9.73 4.57
N LYS A 78 7.61 10.40 4.13
CA LYS A 78 7.60 11.22 2.92
C LYS A 78 8.70 12.28 2.97
N ALA A 79 8.83 13.01 4.09
CA ALA A 79 9.89 14.00 4.28
C ALA A 79 11.31 13.39 4.23
N TYR A 80 11.53 12.25 4.90
CA TYR A 80 12.82 11.55 4.88
C TYR A 80 13.19 10.94 3.53
N THR A 81 12.21 10.66 2.66
CA THR A 81 12.47 10.00 1.37
C THR A 81 12.37 10.94 0.18
N GLU A 82 11.92 12.18 0.43
CA GLU A 82 11.87 13.25 -0.55
C GLU A 82 13.28 13.60 -1.03
N GLY A 83 13.51 13.57 -2.35
CA GLY A 83 14.82 13.84 -2.96
C GLY A 83 15.76 12.63 -3.07
N ILE A 84 15.45 11.48 -2.44
CA ILE A 84 16.26 10.27 -2.61
C ILE A 84 16.09 9.72 -4.04
N PRO A 85 17.17 9.43 -4.78
CA PRO A 85 17.07 8.90 -6.14
C PRO A 85 16.48 7.48 -6.16
N SER A 86 15.70 7.16 -7.19
CA SER A 86 15.04 5.85 -7.32
C SER A 86 16.03 4.68 -7.32
N SER A 87 17.26 4.87 -7.80
CA SER A 87 18.30 3.83 -7.77
C SER A 87 18.65 3.38 -6.35
N LEU A 88 18.73 4.30 -5.38
CA LEU A 88 19.02 3.95 -3.98
C LEU A 88 17.83 3.27 -3.31
N VAL A 89 16.59 3.68 -3.64
CA VAL A 89 15.38 3.00 -3.15
C VAL A 89 15.29 1.58 -3.70
N LEU A 90 15.52 1.40 -5.01
CA LEU A 90 15.57 0.09 -5.65
C LEU A 90 16.67 -0.80 -5.07
N GLU A 91 17.82 -0.22 -4.71
CA GLU A 91 18.87 -0.93 -4.00
C GLU A 91 18.41 -1.42 -2.62
N ALA A 92 17.70 -0.58 -1.86
CA ALA A 92 17.21 -0.91 -0.54
C ALA A 92 16.11 -1.99 -0.54
N ILE A 93 15.20 -1.98 -1.51
CA ILE A 93 14.14 -3.01 -1.62
C ILE A 93 14.65 -4.32 -2.23
N GLY A 94 15.82 -4.34 -2.86
CA GLY A 94 16.41 -5.53 -3.46
C GLY A 94 16.77 -5.25 -4.91
N ARG A 95 18.07 -5.22 -5.22
CA ARG A 95 18.57 -4.77 -6.53
C ARG A 95 17.96 -5.60 -7.69
N SER A 96 17.08 -4.95 -8.45
CA SER A 96 16.44 -5.32 -9.71
C SER A 96 15.58 -6.60 -9.67
N PRO A 97 14.25 -6.51 -9.89
CA PRO A 97 13.46 -7.69 -10.17
C PRO A 97 13.88 -8.35 -11.48
N THR A 98 13.48 -9.61 -11.64
CA THR A 98 13.72 -10.36 -12.89
C THR A 98 12.71 -9.88 -13.92
N PHE A 99 13.16 -9.10 -14.91
CA PHE A 99 12.28 -8.64 -15.98
C PHE A 99 12.19 -9.64 -17.13
N THR A 100 10.97 -9.85 -17.63
CA THR A 100 10.70 -10.62 -18.84
C THR A 100 9.95 -9.78 -19.86
N GLY A 101 10.27 -9.98 -21.15
CA GLY A 101 9.85 -9.07 -22.22
C GLY A 101 10.90 -7.99 -22.49
N GLY A 102 10.71 -7.23 -23.58
CA GLY A 102 11.67 -6.22 -24.03
C GLY A 102 11.88 -5.06 -23.05
N ALA A 103 12.82 -4.16 -23.36
CA ALA A 103 13.17 -3.03 -22.50
C ALA A 103 12.03 -1.99 -22.32
N GLU A 104 10.98 -2.04 -23.15
CA GLU A 104 9.85 -1.12 -23.06
C GLU A 104 9.14 -1.26 -21.71
N GLY A 105 8.94 -0.14 -21.02
CA GLY A 105 8.22 -0.08 -19.75
C GLY A 105 8.97 -0.54 -18.50
N THR A 106 10.12 -1.21 -18.63
CA THR A 106 10.96 -1.59 -17.48
C THR A 106 11.30 -0.38 -16.60
N GLY A 107 11.72 0.73 -17.22
CA GLY A 107 12.03 1.97 -16.49
C GLY A 107 10.81 2.58 -15.78
N SER A 108 9.61 2.48 -16.38
CA SER A 108 8.36 2.99 -15.78
C SER A 108 7.96 2.18 -14.55
N ILE A 109 8.04 0.84 -14.64
CA ILE A 109 7.77 -0.05 -13.51
C ILE A 109 8.78 0.19 -12.39
N LEU A 110 10.08 0.22 -12.69
CA LEU A 110 11.12 0.48 -11.69
C LEU A 110 10.92 1.83 -10.98
N ASN A 111 10.55 2.87 -11.73
CA ASN A 111 10.20 4.15 -11.15
C ASN A 111 8.97 4.04 -10.23
N THR A 112 7.93 3.34 -10.68
CA THR A 112 6.69 3.15 -9.93
C THR A 112 6.92 2.35 -8.63
N MET A 113 7.71 1.27 -8.67
CA MET A 113 8.10 0.49 -7.49
C MET A 113 8.89 1.35 -6.49
N SER A 114 9.81 2.18 -6.97
CA SER A 114 10.53 3.14 -6.13
C SER A 114 9.59 4.15 -5.47
N LEU A 115 8.64 4.72 -6.22
CA LEU A 115 7.66 5.65 -5.68
C LEU A 115 6.75 4.99 -4.64
N LEU A 116 6.28 3.76 -4.90
CA LEU A 116 5.47 2.98 -3.96
C LEU A 116 6.23 2.71 -2.65
N ALA A 117 7.48 2.25 -2.74
CA ALA A 117 8.31 1.98 -1.56
C ALA A 117 8.52 3.21 -0.67
N LYS A 118 8.57 4.42 -1.26
CA LYS A 118 8.65 5.68 -0.51
C LYS A 118 7.36 6.03 0.23
N LEU A 119 6.20 5.57 -0.25
CA LEU A 119 4.91 5.90 0.38
C LEU A 119 4.76 5.28 1.76
N SER A 120 5.10 4.00 1.95
CA SER A 120 4.84 3.28 3.19
C SER A 120 5.76 2.06 3.39
N ALA A 121 5.86 1.59 4.65
CA ALA A 121 6.60 0.37 4.97
C ALA A 121 5.99 -0.83 4.26
N THR A 122 4.65 -0.89 4.23
CA THR A 122 3.88 -1.92 3.57
C THR A 122 4.33 -2.13 2.13
N HIS A 123 4.41 -1.06 1.34
CA HIS A 123 4.85 -1.17 -0.05
C HIS A 123 6.35 -1.48 -0.19
N ALA A 124 7.20 -0.95 0.69
CA ALA A 124 8.62 -1.31 0.67
C ALA A 124 8.84 -2.81 0.95
N ILE A 125 8.13 -3.36 1.94
CA ILE A 125 8.14 -4.79 2.30
C ILE A 125 7.56 -5.64 1.17
N GLU A 126 6.42 -5.24 0.61
CA GLU A 126 5.79 -5.90 -0.55
C GLU A 126 6.77 -6.05 -1.71
N MET A 127 7.35 -4.94 -2.17
CA MET A 127 8.27 -4.96 -3.31
C MET A 127 9.52 -5.80 -3.00
N ARG A 128 10.05 -5.68 -1.78
CA ARG A 128 11.19 -6.49 -1.34
C ARG A 128 10.89 -7.99 -1.37
N ASN A 129 9.73 -8.38 -0.87
CA ASN A 129 9.31 -9.76 -0.85
C ASN A 129 9.17 -10.31 -2.28
N VAL A 130 8.43 -9.61 -3.14
CA VAL A 130 8.24 -10.01 -4.54
C VAL A 130 9.55 -10.15 -5.30
N ILE A 131 10.48 -9.19 -5.12
CA ILE A 131 11.83 -9.28 -5.69
C ILE A 131 12.57 -10.51 -5.13
N SER A 132 12.53 -10.73 -3.82
CA SER A 132 13.26 -11.82 -3.16
C SER A 132 12.76 -13.21 -3.53
N TRP A 133 11.47 -13.34 -3.84
CA TRP A 133 10.87 -14.58 -4.33
C TRP A 133 11.24 -14.86 -5.80
N GLY A 134 11.80 -13.87 -6.50
CA GLY A 134 12.20 -14.01 -7.89
C GLY A 134 11.01 -14.07 -8.84
N VAL A 135 9.89 -13.44 -8.49
CA VAL A 135 8.73 -13.28 -9.36
C VAL A 135 9.15 -12.49 -10.60
N GLU A 136 8.81 -13.02 -11.77
CA GLU A 136 9.12 -12.37 -13.04
C GLU A 136 8.18 -11.18 -13.26
N ILE A 137 8.70 -10.05 -13.75
CA ILE A 137 7.89 -8.86 -14.04
C ILE A 137 8.03 -8.51 -15.53
N GLY A 138 6.92 -8.29 -16.22
CA GLY A 138 6.93 -7.89 -17.62
C GLY A 138 5.88 -6.85 -17.94
N VAL A 139 5.98 -6.30 -19.15
CA VAL A 139 4.96 -5.45 -19.76
C VAL A 139 4.49 -6.12 -21.04
N GLU A 140 3.18 -6.23 -21.22
CA GLU A 140 2.59 -6.66 -22.48
C GLU A 140 2.78 -5.56 -23.52
N SER A 141 3.48 -5.92 -24.60
CA SER A 141 3.76 -5.02 -25.72
C SER A 141 2.52 -4.75 -26.58
N ASP A 142 1.57 -5.68 -26.61
CA ASP A 142 0.29 -5.48 -27.27
C ASP A 142 -0.62 -4.52 -26.46
N ARG A 143 -0.69 -3.27 -26.91
CA ARG A 143 -1.52 -2.21 -26.31
C ARG A 143 -3.03 -2.46 -26.40
N SER A 144 -3.47 -3.47 -27.16
CA SER A 144 -4.88 -3.89 -27.17
C SER A 144 -5.26 -4.72 -25.93
N VAL A 145 -4.27 -5.30 -25.24
CA VAL A 145 -4.47 -5.93 -23.93
C VAL A 145 -4.60 -4.82 -22.89
N THR A 146 -5.76 -4.73 -22.25
CA THR A 146 -6.07 -3.70 -21.26
C THR A 146 -5.92 -4.18 -19.82
N SER A 147 -5.82 -5.49 -19.61
CA SER A 147 -5.72 -6.09 -18.28
C SER A 147 -4.28 -6.45 -17.94
N SER A 148 -3.90 -6.19 -16.70
CA SER A 148 -2.68 -6.74 -16.11
C SER A 148 -3.02 -8.12 -15.52
N PHE A 149 -2.02 -8.98 -15.40
CA PHE A 149 -2.22 -10.34 -14.94
C PHE A 149 -1.08 -10.81 -14.03
N TYR A 150 -1.45 -11.47 -12.95
CA TYR A 150 -0.57 -12.37 -12.22
C TYR A 150 -0.81 -13.82 -12.65
N TYR A 151 0.27 -14.54 -12.96
CA TYR A 151 0.26 -15.97 -13.25
C TYR A 151 0.93 -16.70 -12.08
N THR A 152 0.15 -17.53 -11.38
CA THR A 152 0.66 -18.44 -10.35
C THR A 152 1.65 -19.42 -10.97
N GLY A 153 2.65 -19.82 -10.19
CA GLY A 153 3.83 -20.46 -10.74
C GLY A 153 3.61 -21.86 -11.33
N GLU A 154 3.41 -21.95 -12.64
CA GLU A 154 3.45 -23.19 -13.42
C GLU A 154 4.31 -23.03 -14.70
N GLY A 155 4.93 -24.12 -15.16
CA GLY A 155 5.70 -24.13 -16.41
C GLY A 155 6.97 -23.26 -16.38
N SER A 156 7.06 -22.27 -17.28
CA SER A 156 8.20 -21.35 -17.36
C SER A 156 8.24 -20.31 -16.25
N ALA A 157 7.13 -20.08 -15.53
CA ALA A 157 7.01 -19.09 -14.46
C ALA A 157 7.16 -19.73 -13.07
N LYS A 158 8.23 -20.50 -12.82
CA LYS A 158 8.36 -21.31 -11.59
C LYS A 158 8.22 -20.54 -10.28
N ASN A 159 8.50 -19.24 -10.30
CA ASN A 159 8.41 -18.34 -9.14
C ASN A 159 7.28 -17.31 -9.29
N GLY A 160 6.27 -17.57 -10.13
CA GLY A 160 5.23 -16.61 -10.47
C GLY A 160 5.67 -15.57 -11.52
N LYS A 161 4.70 -14.96 -12.20
CA LYS A 161 4.94 -13.91 -13.21
C LYS A 161 3.85 -12.85 -13.18
N ILE A 162 4.24 -11.59 -13.13
CA ILE A 162 3.38 -10.42 -13.31
C ILE A 162 3.57 -9.87 -14.72
N VAL A 163 2.49 -9.68 -15.46
CA VAL A 163 2.50 -9.01 -16.76
C VAL A 163 1.56 -7.80 -16.69
N PHE A 164 2.14 -6.61 -16.76
CA PHE A 164 1.38 -5.38 -16.80
C PHE A 164 0.93 -5.04 -18.21
N SER A 165 -0.32 -4.62 -18.40
CA SER A 165 -0.70 -4.03 -19.69
C SER A 165 0.00 -2.69 -19.89
N ALA A 166 0.48 -2.43 -21.12
CA ALA A 166 1.08 -1.15 -21.46
C ALA A 166 0.11 0.03 -21.21
N SER A 167 -1.20 -0.16 -21.41
CA SER A 167 -2.20 0.88 -21.14
C SER A 167 -2.24 1.30 -19.66
N ASN A 168 -1.96 0.36 -18.74
CA ASN A 168 -2.01 0.63 -17.30
C ASN A 168 -0.73 1.26 -16.75
N VAL A 169 0.44 0.93 -17.31
CA VAL A 169 1.74 1.35 -16.75
C VAL A 169 2.57 2.31 -17.63
N LEU A 170 2.18 2.51 -18.89
CA LEU A 170 2.84 3.43 -19.82
C LEU A 170 1.94 4.59 -20.24
N ASP A 171 0.66 4.32 -20.49
CA ASP A 171 -0.27 5.33 -21.02
C ASP A 171 -1.16 5.97 -19.94
N GLY A 172 -1.26 5.32 -18.77
CA GLY A 172 -2.00 5.80 -17.62
C GLY A 172 -1.30 6.93 -16.86
N SER A 173 -2.00 7.53 -15.90
CA SER A 173 -1.37 8.45 -14.95
C SER A 173 -0.40 7.70 -14.01
N GLN A 174 0.54 8.42 -13.39
CA GLN A 174 1.45 7.82 -12.40
C GLN A 174 0.68 7.25 -11.19
N GLU A 175 -0.41 7.89 -10.80
CA GLU A 175 -1.33 7.41 -9.75
C GLU A 175 -1.98 6.09 -10.16
N GLN A 176 -2.54 6.01 -11.37
CA GLN A 176 -3.11 4.79 -11.92
C GLN A 176 -2.05 3.67 -11.99
N SER A 177 -0.85 3.99 -12.47
CA SER A 177 0.26 3.03 -12.55
C SER A 177 0.65 2.49 -11.17
N MET A 178 0.69 3.35 -10.14
CA MET A 178 0.99 2.93 -8.76
C MET A 178 -0.09 2.01 -8.21
N GLY A 179 -1.36 2.30 -8.44
CA GLY A 179 -2.47 1.43 -8.06
C GLY A 179 -2.38 0.05 -8.70
N PHE A 180 -2.18 -0.03 -10.02
CA PHE A 180 -2.05 -1.31 -10.72
C PHE A 180 -0.79 -2.08 -10.33
N VAL A 181 0.35 -1.41 -10.19
CA VAL A 181 1.58 -2.09 -9.76
C VAL A 181 1.42 -2.66 -8.36
N ALA A 182 0.87 -1.90 -7.41
CA ALA A 182 0.60 -2.43 -6.07
C ALA A 182 -0.44 -3.57 -6.10
N HIS A 183 -1.49 -3.48 -6.93
CA HIS A 183 -2.48 -4.56 -7.07
C HIS A 183 -1.84 -5.88 -7.47
N GLU A 184 -1.11 -5.91 -8.58
CA GLU A 184 -0.53 -7.15 -9.10
C GLU A 184 0.57 -7.71 -8.18
N MET A 185 1.29 -6.86 -7.46
CA MET A 185 2.27 -7.28 -6.45
C MET A 185 1.56 -7.91 -5.25
N GLY A 186 0.38 -7.40 -4.88
CA GLY A 186 -0.49 -7.99 -3.88
C GLY A 186 -0.93 -9.41 -4.20
N HIS A 187 -1.15 -9.74 -5.48
CA HIS A 187 -1.40 -11.13 -5.90
C HIS A 187 -0.18 -12.04 -5.67
N ALA A 188 1.02 -11.56 -5.98
CA ALA A 188 2.25 -12.30 -5.69
C ALA A 188 2.46 -12.49 -4.18
N VAL A 189 2.12 -11.49 -3.36
CA VAL A 189 2.11 -11.62 -1.88
C VAL A 189 1.11 -12.66 -1.42
N PHE A 190 -0.10 -12.68 -1.99
CA PHE A 190 -1.11 -13.66 -1.62
C PHE A 190 -0.64 -15.11 -1.89
N ASP A 191 -0.02 -15.33 -3.04
CA ASP A 191 0.51 -16.62 -3.46
C ASP A 191 1.74 -17.03 -2.63
N HIS A 192 2.84 -16.28 -2.74
CA HIS A 192 4.13 -16.64 -2.14
C HIS A 192 4.22 -16.36 -0.64
N GLY A 193 3.39 -15.45 -0.12
CA GLY A 193 3.25 -15.24 1.32
C GLY A 193 2.51 -16.38 2.01
N GLY A 194 1.93 -17.34 1.28
CA GLY A 194 1.22 -18.49 1.86
C GLY A 194 -0.22 -18.19 2.27
N TYR A 195 -0.78 -17.03 1.92
CA TYR A 195 -2.18 -16.70 2.17
C TYR A 195 -3.13 -17.60 1.38
N SER A 196 -2.74 -17.98 0.15
CA SER A 196 -3.45 -19.01 -0.63
C SER A 196 -3.52 -20.35 0.10
N ALA A 197 -2.42 -20.77 0.72
CA ALA A 197 -2.39 -22.02 1.50
C ALA A 197 -3.24 -21.92 2.78
N ASP A 198 -3.19 -20.80 3.50
CA ASP A 198 -4.04 -20.57 4.68
C ASP A 198 -5.53 -20.55 4.33
N LEU A 199 -5.87 -19.96 3.19
CA LEU A 199 -7.22 -19.99 2.64
C LEU A 199 -7.65 -21.43 2.35
N GLN A 200 -6.84 -22.19 1.60
CA GLN A 200 -7.13 -23.59 1.26
C GLN A 200 -7.28 -24.46 2.52
N ASN A 201 -6.40 -24.29 3.51
CA ASN A 201 -6.45 -25.03 4.77
C ASN A 201 -7.74 -24.72 5.54
N SER A 202 -8.07 -23.44 5.68
CA SER A 202 -9.28 -22.99 6.40
C SER A 202 -10.57 -23.48 5.74
N LEU A 203 -10.54 -23.58 4.41
CA LEU A 203 -11.67 -24.05 3.63
C LEU A 203 -11.79 -25.58 3.57
N SER A 204 -10.68 -26.33 3.54
CA SER A 204 -10.68 -27.79 3.55
C SER A 204 -11.36 -28.39 4.80
N GLY A 205 -11.41 -27.63 5.89
CA GLY A 205 -12.16 -27.97 7.11
C GLY A 205 -13.68 -27.84 7.00
N GLN A 206 -14.23 -27.34 5.88
CA GLN A 206 -15.66 -27.03 5.70
C GLN A 206 -16.42 -28.01 4.78
N GLY A 207 -15.83 -29.17 4.43
CA GLY A 207 -16.53 -30.26 3.75
C GLY A 207 -16.71 -30.07 2.24
N ASP A 208 -17.93 -30.34 1.74
CA ASP A 208 -18.33 -30.50 0.32
C ASP A 208 -18.12 -29.28 -0.59
N LEU A 209 -17.64 -28.19 0.01
CA LEU A 209 -17.27 -26.96 -0.67
C LEU A 209 -15.95 -27.13 -1.46
N ALA A 210 -15.03 -28.02 -1.06
CA ALA A 210 -13.68 -28.22 -1.63
C ALA A 210 -13.59 -28.73 -3.10
N ASN A 211 -14.66 -28.64 -3.89
CA ASN A 211 -14.63 -28.97 -5.31
C ASN A 211 -13.84 -27.90 -6.09
N GLN A 212 -12.81 -28.30 -6.86
CA GLN A 212 -11.91 -27.40 -7.58
C GLN A 212 -12.62 -26.42 -8.54
N ASP A 213 -13.72 -26.82 -9.19
CA ASP A 213 -14.48 -25.95 -10.11
C ASP A 213 -15.14 -24.77 -9.37
N ILE A 214 -15.42 -24.94 -8.09
CA ILE A 214 -15.98 -23.91 -7.21
C ILE A 214 -14.84 -23.20 -6.49
N TYR A 215 -13.81 -23.91 -6.03
CA TYR A 215 -12.75 -23.37 -5.19
C TYR A 215 -11.65 -22.59 -5.91
N GLY A 216 -11.24 -22.98 -7.12
CA GLY A 216 -10.30 -22.17 -7.89
C GLY A 216 -10.88 -20.78 -8.17
N ASN A 217 -12.18 -20.75 -8.47
CA ASN A 217 -12.95 -19.54 -8.72
C ASN A 217 -13.22 -18.73 -7.44
N LEU A 218 -13.54 -19.39 -6.32
CA LEU A 218 -13.75 -18.72 -5.03
C LEU A 218 -12.45 -18.22 -4.38
N ALA A 219 -11.33 -18.91 -4.54
CA ALA A 219 -10.02 -18.44 -4.08
C ALA A 219 -9.57 -17.20 -4.87
N GLY A 220 -9.86 -17.16 -6.18
CA GLY A 220 -9.73 -15.96 -7.00
C GLY A 220 -10.50 -14.78 -6.41
N MET A 221 -11.73 -15.01 -5.93
CA MET A 221 -12.51 -13.94 -5.30
C MET A 221 -11.89 -13.39 -4.01
N VAL A 222 -11.11 -14.15 -3.25
CA VAL A 222 -10.42 -13.65 -2.04
C VAL A 222 -9.09 -12.97 -2.40
N ASN A 223 -8.42 -13.44 -3.44
CA ASN A 223 -7.16 -12.88 -3.91
C ASN A 223 -7.31 -11.45 -4.47
N GLU A 224 -8.38 -11.17 -5.23
CA GLU A 224 -8.67 -9.83 -5.78
C GLU A 224 -8.81 -8.72 -4.71
N PRO A 225 -9.67 -8.82 -3.68
CA PRO A 225 -9.76 -7.82 -2.62
C PRO A 225 -8.49 -7.75 -1.76
N PHE A 226 -7.72 -8.85 -1.70
CA PHE A 226 -6.41 -8.87 -1.04
C PHE A 226 -5.38 -8.06 -1.80
N ALA A 227 -5.31 -8.19 -3.11
CA ALA A 227 -4.51 -7.30 -3.95
C ALA A 227 -5.00 -5.85 -3.88
N GLY A 228 -6.32 -5.65 -3.85
CA GLY A 228 -6.95 -4.34 -3.71
C GLY A 228 -6.49 -3.58 -2.47
N ILE A 229 -6.20 -4.25 -1.35
CA ILE A 229 -5.62 -3.63 -0.14
C ILE A 229 -4.35 -2.82 -0.45
N PHE A 230 -3.45 -3.37 -1.26
CA PHE A 230 -2.19 -2.71 -1.62
C PHE A 230 -2.47 -1.56 -2.57
N ALA A 231 -3.23 -1.79 -3.63
CA ALA A 231 -3.63 -0.75 -4.60
C ALA A 231 -4.23 0.48 -3.89
N GLN A 232 -5.16 0.24 -2.97
CA GLN A 232 -5.91 1.30 -2.31
C GLN A 232 -5.09 2.06 -1.27
N ARG A 233 -4.15 1.39 -0.59
CA ARG A 233 -3.18 2.07 0.27
C ARG A 233 -2.27 3.00 -0.51
N SER A 234 -1.87 2.61 -1.72
CA SER A 234 -1.06 3.48 -2.57
C SER A 234 -1.78 4.81 -2.84
N THR A 235 -3.07 4.76 -3.18
CA THR A 235 -3.92 5.93 -3.37
C THR A 235 -4.06 6.74 -2.08
N LEU A 236 -4.41 6.10 -0.96
CA LEU A 236 -4.60 6.78 0.33
C LEU A 236 -3.34 7.55 0.77
N TYR A 237 -2.17 6.93 0.63
CA TYR A 237 -0.92 7.50 1.12
C TYR A 237 -0.36 8.59 0.20
N GLN A 238 -0.66 8.56 -1.10
CA GLN A 238 -0.40 9.70 -1.99
C GLN A 238 -1.17 10.95 -1.57
N HIS A 239 -2.42 10.76 -1.13
CA HIS A 239 -3.35 11.82 -0.74
C HIS A 239 -3.36 12.07 0.77
N ILE A 240 -2.26 11.77 1.46
CA ILE A 240 -2.15 11.90 2.92
C ILE A 240 -2.43 13.32 3.45
N ASP A 241 -2.15 14.33 2.64
CA ASP A 241 -2.35 15.75 2.96
C ASP A 241 -3.77 16.25 2.61
N ASN A 242 -4.59 15.43 1.96
CA ASN A 242 -5.96 15.80 1.60
C ASN A 242 -6.85 15.72 2.85
N PRO A 243 -7.50 16.82 3.27
CA PRO A 243 -8.36 16.83 4.46
C PRO A 243 -9.73 16.17 4.24
N ASP A 244 -10.13 15.87 3.00
CA ASP A 244 -11.44 15.29 2.65
C ASP A 244 -11.46 13.75 2.75
N LYS A 245 -10.69 13.19 3.68
CA LYS A 245 -10.67 11.74 3.99
C LYS A 245 -12.00 11.26 4.58
N SER A 246 -12.92 12.17 4.87
CA SER A 246 -14.30 11.91 5.27
C SER A 246 -15.19 11.40 4.14
N LYS A 247 -14.80 11.57 2.87
CA LYS A 247 -15.55 10.98 1.75
C LYS A 247 -15.60 9.47 1.92
N CYS A 248 -16.80 8.93 1.87
CA CYS A 248 -17.07 7.50 2.04
C CYS A 248 -16.20 6.62 1.13
N TYR A 249 -15.81 7.13 -0.04
CA TYR A 249 -14.81 6.51 -0.90
C TYR A 249 -13.59 6.02 -0.11
N TRP A 250 -12.95 6.86 0.72
CA TRP A 250 -11.72 6.52 1.48
C TRP A 250 -11.92 5.47 2.57
N ASN A 251 -13.05 5.48 3.28
CA ASN A 251 -13.34 4.51 4.34
C ASN A 251 -13.73 3.13 3.79
N ARG A 252 -14.16 3.06 2.53
CA ARG A 252 -14.57 1.81 1.89
C ARG A 252 -13.39 1.00 1.33
N LEU A 253 -12.25 1.63 1.04
CA LEU A 253 -11.22 1.07 0.15
C LEU A 253 -10.44 -0.15 0.66
N VAL A 254 -10.53 -0.54 1.93
CA VAL A 254 -9.46 -1.37 2.51
C VAL A 254 -9.76 -2.87 2.61
N TRP A 255 -10.89 -3.34 2.08
CA TRP A 255 -11.30 -4.77 1.92
C TRP A 255 -12.81 -4.79 1.69
N SER A 256 -13.53 -3.91 2.40
CA SER A 256 -14.99 -3.84 2.40
C SER A 256 -15.59 -3.39 1.07
N TRP A 257 -14.92 -2.55 0.28
CA TRP A 257 -15.43 -2.13 -1.03
C TRP A 257 -15.38 -3.27 -2.03
N ASP A 258 -14.22 -3.88 -2.26
CA ASP A 258 -14.10 -5.02 -3.17
C ASP A 258 -14.96 -6.20 -2.67
N VAL A 259 -15.03 -6.44 -1.36
CA VAL A 259 -15.98 -7.40 -0.81
C VAL A 259 -17.46 -7.01 -1.07
N ASN A 260 -17.86 -5.77 -0.82
CA ASN A 260 -19.27 -5.37 -0.96
C ASN A 260 -19.68 -5.16 -2.43
N SER A 261 -18.85 -4.57 -3.26
CA SER A 261 -19.12 -4.28 -4.68
C SER A 261 -19.00 -5.52 -5.55
N LEU A 262 -18.06 -6.43 -5.24
CA LEU A 262 -17.81 -7.62 -6.04
C LEU A 262 -18.55 -8.86 -5.55
N PHE A 263 -18.99 -8.88 -4.28
CA PHE A 263 -19.64 -10.07 -3.75
C PHE A 263 -21.09 -9.90 -3.26
N ARG A 264 -21.55 -8.70 -2.88
CA ARG A 264 -22.95 -8.53 -2.42
C ARG A 264 -23.96 -8.35 -3.54
N THR A 265 -23.53 -8.06 -4.77
CA THR A 265 -24.40 -7.99 -5.94
C THR A 265 -24.21 -9.24 -6.79
N PRO A 266 -25.07 -10.26 -6.64
CA PRO A 266 -24.93 -11.48 -7.39
C PRO A 266 -25.08 -11.27 -8.89
N ASP A 267 -24.42 -12.10 -9.68
CA ASP A 267 -24.50 -12.14 -11.15
C ASP A 267 -23.89 -10.93 -11.90
N GLU A 268 -23.22 -10.01 -11.20
CA GLU A 268 -22.48 -8.88 -11.77
C GLU A 268 -20.95 -9.01 -11.58
N GLY A 269 -20.15 -8.34 -12.42
CA GLY A 269 -18.69 -8.26 -12.27
C GLY A 269 -17.98 -9.61 -12.20
N TYR A 270 -17.23 -9.85 -11.11
CA TYR A 270 -16.43 -11.07 -10.91
C TYR A 270 -17.27 -12.35 -10.74
N TRP A 271 -18.53 -12.28 -10.28
CA TRP A 271 -19.40 -13.47 -10.25
C TRP A 271 -19.59 -14.08 -11.63
N LYS A 272 -19.80 -13.21 -12.64
CA LYS A 272 -19.91 -13.60 -14.04
C LYS A 272 -18.58 -14.05 -14.61
N TYR A 273 -17.49 -13.36 -14.28
CA TYR A 273 -16.14 -13.70 -14.74
C TYR A 273 -15.72 -15.10 -14.28
N TYR A 274 -15.98 -15.43 -13.01
CA TYR A 274 -15.65 -16.71 -12.40
C TYR A 274 -16.77 -17.77 -12.53
N GLY A 275 -17.88 -17.47 -13.20
CA GLY A 275 -18.96 -18.42 -13.46
C GLY A 275 -19.69 -18.94 -12.21
N LEU A 276 -19.79 -18.14 -11.16
CA LEU A 276 -20.22 -18.56 -9.82
C LEU A 276 -21.75 -18.58 -9.60
N HIS A 277 -22.54 -18.84 -10.63
CA HIS A 277 -24.00 -18.67 -10.62
C HIS A 277 -24.81 -19.81 -9.95
N ASN A 278 -24.18 -20.66 -9.13
CA ASN A 278 -24.85 -21.83 -8.54
C ASN A 278 -25.07 -21.66 -7.02
N PRO A 279 -26.12 -22.30 -6.42
CA PRO A 279 -26.44 -22.16 -5.00
C PRO A 279 -25.28 -22.45 -4.02
N LYS A 280 -24.40 -23.40 -4.35
CA LYS A 280 -23.25 -23.73 -3.49
C LYS A 280 -22.22 -22.60 -3.42
N SER A 281 -22.06 -21.80 -4.49
CA SER A 281 -21.20 -20.62 -4.47
C SER A 281 -21.70 -19.54 -3.49
N TYR A 282 -23.02 -19.39 -3.37
CA TYR A 282 -23.63 -18.47 -2.39
C TYR A 282 -23.42 -18.95 -0.94
N GLU A 283 -23.54 -20.25 -0.70
CA GLU A 283 -23.28 -20.85 0.62
C GLU A 283 -21.82 -20.71 1.03
N GLY A 284 -20.88 -20.82 0.08
CA GLY A 284 -19.44 -20.65 0.32
C GLY A 284 -19.00 -19.21 0.56
N PHE A 285 -19.83 -18.21 0.26
CA PHE A 285 -19.44 -16.81 0.31
C PHE A 285 -19.13 -16.30 1.72
N GLN A 286 -20.06 -16.48 2.67
CA GLN A 286 -19.87 -16.02 4.04
C GLN A 286 -18.61 -16.64 4.72
N PRO A 287 -18.36 -17.95 4.58
CA PRO A 287 -17.11 -18.55 5.04
C PRO A 287 -15.82 -17.93 4.49
N LEU A 288 -15.78 -17.58 3.20
CA LEU A 288 -14.60 -16.94 2.60
C LEU A 288 -14.32 -15.58 3.20
N LEU A 289 -15.38 -14.82 3.45
CA LEU A 289 -15.27 -13.54 4.12
C LEU A 289 -14.77 -13.69 5.55
N ASP A 290 -15.30 -14.68 6.28
CA ASP A 290 -14.87 -14.95 7.65
C ASP A 290 -13.39 -15.35 7.70
N ILE A 291 -12.90 -16.11 6.72
CA ILE A 291 -11.48 -16.45 6.60
C ILE A 291 -10.66 -15.20 6.27
N GLY A 292 -11.10 -14.40 5.30
CA GLY A 292 -10.46 -13.13 4.96
C GLY A 292 -10.29 -12.25 6.20
N VAL A 293 -11.38 -11.98 6.91
CA VAL A 293 -11.41 -11.06 8.06
C VAL A 293 -10.72 -11.61 9.30
N ASN A 294 -10.88 -12.90 9.61
CA ASN A 294 -10.41 -13.45 10.88
C ASN A 294 -9.08 -14.19 10.78
N VAL A 295 -8.61 -14.53 9.57
CA VAL A 295 -7.37 -15.28 9.34
C VAL A 295 -6.38 -14.47 8.52
N LEU A 296 -6.76 -14.04 7.32
CA LEU A 296 -5.83 -13.43 6.37
C LEU A 296 -5.48 -11.98 6.74
N LEU A 297 -6.47 -11.14 7.06
CA LEU A 297 -6.26 -9.73 7.38
C LEU A 297 -5.44 -9.49 8.66
N PRO A 298 -5.66 -10.22 9.78
CA PRO A 298 -4.85 -10.03 10.98
C PRO A 298 -3.37 -10.36 10.73
N ARG A 299 -3.11 -11.44 9.98
CA ARG A 299 -1.77 -11.83 9.58
C ARG A 299 -1.12 -10.78 8.68
N LEU A 300 -1.83 -10.32 7.65
CA LEU A 300 -1.37 -9.24 6.78
C LEU A 300 -1.06 -7.98 7.59
N ALA A 301 -1.91 -7.66 8.57
CA ALA A 301 -1.73 -6.49 9.40
C ALA A 301 -0.48 -6.56 10.28
N GLU A 302 -0.17 -7.74 10.82
CA GLU A 302 1.06 -7.97 11.58
C GLU A 302 2.29 -7.91 10.67
N GLU A 303 2.30 -8.68 9.57
CA GLU A 303 3.45 -8.79 8.66
C GLU A 303 3.82 -7.46 7.99
N TYR A 304 2.83 -6.63 7.68
CA TYR A 304 3.03 -5.40 6.91
C TYR A 304 2.84 -4.11 7.72
N GLY A 305 2.73 -4.22 9.05
CA GLY A 305 2.69 -3.07 9.96
C GLY A 305 1.38 -2.28 9.96
N LEU A 306 0.26 -2.93 9.65
CA LEU A 306 -1.07 -2.32 9.52
C LEU A 306 -1.96 -2.57 10.75
N THR A 307 -1.45 -3.17 11.82
CA THR A 307 -2.25 -3.49 13.04
C THR A 307 -2.99 -2.28 13.61
N ASN A 308 -2.39 -1.10 13.53
CA ASN A 308 -2.96 0.16 13.99
C ASN A 308 -3.48 1.04 12.86
N ASP A 309 -3.55 0.53 11.63
CA ASP A 309 -4.08 1.27 10.48
C ASP A 309 -5.58 1.52 10.70
N PRO A 310 -6.00 2.78 10.92
CA PRO A 310 -7.39 3.08 11.23
C PRO A 310 -8.32 2.77 10.04
N TYR A 311 -7.80 2.75 8.81
CA TYR A 311 -8.56 2.48 7.60
C TYR A 311 -8.76 0.98 7.37
N LEU A 312 -7.79 0.14 7.76
CA LEU A 312 -7.99 -1.32 7.82
C LEU A 312 -9.08 -1.68 8.82
N ARG A 313 -8.99 -1.09 10.01
CA ARG A 313 -9.92 -1.33 11.10
C ARG A 313 -11.33 -0.85 10.78
N ALA A 314 -11.48 0.35 10.21
CA ALA A 314 -12.78 0.87 9.78
C ALA A 314 -13.43 -0.03 8.71
N GLY A 315 -12.66 -0.59 7.78
CA GLY A 315 -13.15 -1.55 6.79
C GLY A 315 -13.69 -2.85 7.43
N ILE A 316 -13.01 -3.36 8.47
CA ILE A 316 -13.46 -4.52 9.25
C ILE A 316 -14.73 -4.19 10.06
N GLU A 317 -14.77 -3.03 10.72
CA GLU A 317 -15.91 -2.61 11.54
C GLU A 317 -17.17 -2.34 10.69
N ALA A 318 -17.02 -1.74 9.51
CA ALA A 318 -18.10 -1.55 8.53
C ALA A 318 -18.64 -2.88 7.97
N TYR A 319 -17.78 -3.90 7.88
CA TYR A 319 -18.19 -5.25 7.52
C TYR A 319 -19.04 -5.90 8.61
N VAL A 320 -18.59 -5.84 9.87
CA VAL A 320 -19.28 -6.45 11.02
C VAL A 320 -20.64 -5.80 11.30
N SER A 321 -20.77 -4.49 11.10
CA SER A 321 -22.01 -3.77 11.43
C SER A 321 -23.18 -4.00 10.47
N LYS A 322 -22.94 -4.57 9.27
CA LYS A 322 -23.91 -4.66 8.14
C LYS A 322 -24.47 -3.30 7.64
N ASP A 323 -24.16 -2.19 8.29
CA ASP A 323 -24.65 -0.83 8.02
C ASP A 323 -23.85 -0.09 6.92
N ALA A 324 -23.15 -0.79 6.04
CA ALA A 324 -22.30 -0.18 5.01
C ALA A 324 -23.05 0.49 3.84
N GLU A 325 -24.32 0.88 4.01
CA GLU A 325 -25.00 1.79 3.09
C GLU A 325 -24.54 3.23 3.35
N CYS A 326 -23.42 3.64 2.75
CA CYS A 326 -23.24 5.07 2.51
C CYS A 326 -24.28 5.51 1.50
N LYS A 327 -25.02 6.52 1.90
CA LYS A 327 -25.72 7.42 1.00
C LYS A 327 -24.81 8.62 0.81
N ASP A 328 -24.61 8.99 -0.44
CA ASP A 328 -23.78 10.12 -0.86
C ASP A 328 -24.24 11.46 -0.26
#